data_AF-A0A537QGB0-F1
#
_entry.id   AF-A0A537QGB0-F1
#
_cell.length_a   1.000
_cell.length_b   1.000
_cell.length_c   1.000
_cell.angle_alpha   90.00
_cell.angle_beta   90.00
_cell.angle_gamma   90.00
#
_symmetry.space_group_name_H-M   'P 1'
#
loop_
_entity.id
_entity.type
_entity.pdbx_description
1 polymer ?
#
loop_
_entity_poly.entity_id
_entity_poly.type
_entity_poly.pdbx_seq_one_letter_code
_entity_poly.pdbx_strand_id
1 'polypeptide(L)'
;APTVLNAGVLNIVHWRGDRDSLEDQVAKAVTSPITSGQPDEKAVIDRLSRVTGYAPLFAAAFPREPQPAIVQNIAQAISAYERTLLTPSPFDAYLSGNQEAMPPAARAGLAKFINTGCVACH
;
A
#
# COMPACT_ATOMS: atom_id res chain seq x y z
N ALA A 1 -3.08 1.69 13.48
CA ALA A 1 -2.63 1.40 12.09
C ALA A 1 -3.12 2.50 11.17
N PRO A 2 -2.32 2.99 10.21
CA PRO A 2 -2.78 3.91 9.16
C PRO A 2 -3.66 3.18 8.13
N THR A 3 -4.33 3.92 7.24
CA THR A 3 -5.11 3.35 6.13
C THR A 3 -4.20 2.73 5.06
N VAL A 4 -4.68 1.67 4.38
CA VAL A 4 -4.04 1.11 3.18
C VAL A 4 -4.51 1.81 1.90
N LEU A 5 -5.61 2.57 1.95
CA LEU A 5 -6.13 3.30 0.81
C LEU A 5 -5.16 4.42 0.41
N ASN A 6 -4.79 4.47 -0.86
CA ASN A 6 -3.76 5.35 -1.43
C ASN A 6 -2.35 5.15 -0.85
N ALA A 7 -2.10 4.11 -0.04
CA ALA A 7 -0.77 3.84 0.50
C ALA A 7 0.26 3.51 -0.59
N GLY A 8 -0.20 2.98 -1.73
CA GLY A 8 0.61 2.65 -2.90
C GLY A 8 1.31 3.83 -3.58
N VAL A 9 0.92 5.08 -3.27
CA VAL A 9 1.54 6.31 -3.81
C VAL A 9 2.36 7.09 -2.78
N LEU A 10 2.50 6.58 -1.55
CA LEU A 10 3.28 7.24 -0.51
C LEU A 10 4.79 7.07 -0.77
N ASN A 11 5.53 8.17 -0.61
CA ASN A 11 7.00 8.17 -0.67
C ASN A 11 7.63 7.67 0.64
N ILE A 12 6.91 7.83 1.76
CA ILE A 12 7.33 7.36 3.08
C ILE A 12 6.26 6.41 3.57
N VAL A 13 6.63 5.15 3.77
CA VAL A 13 5.75 4.12 4.31
C VAL A 13 6.00 3.98 5.81
N HIS A 14 4.92 3.82 6.58
CA HIS A 14 4.92 3.77 8.05
C HIS A 14 5.27 5.11 8.75
N TRP A 15 4.74 5.32 9.96
CA TRP A 15 4.81 6.62 10.65
C TRP A 15 6.21 7.03 11.09
N ARG A 16 7.13 6.06 11.24
CA ARG A 16 8.54 6.33 11.56
C ARG A 16 9.38 6.60 10.31
N GLY A 17 8.83 6.36 9.11
CA GLY A 17 9.59 6.35 7.86
C GLY A 17 10.73 5.33 7.83
N ASP A 18 10.59 4.22 8.56
CA ASP A 18 11.58 3.15 8.67
C ASP A 18 11.32 1.99 7.69
N ARG A 19 10.66 2.32 6.57
CA ARG A 19 10.32 1.38 5.50
C ARG A 19 10.75 1.96 4.17
N ASP A 20 11.51 1.16 3.43
CA ASP A 20 12.10 1.59 2.17
C ASP A 20 11.08 1.55 1.03
N SER A 21 10.04 0.73 1.17
CA SER A 21 8.96 0.57 0.19
C SER A 21 7.71 -0.03 0.82
N LEU A 22 6.63 -0.11 0.03
CA LEU A 22 5.42 -0.83 0.43
C LEU A 22 5.69 -2.33 0.58
N GLU A 23 6.50 -2.91 -0.30
CA GLU A 23 6.93 -4.30 -0.24
C GLU A 23 7.74 -4.59 1.03
N ASP A 24 8.64 -3.68 1.42
CA ASP A 24 9.41 -3.80 2.66
C ASP A 24 8.48 -3.76 3.89
N GLN A 25 7.49 -2.85 3.89
CA GLN A 25 6.46 -2.81 4.93
C GLN A 25 5.68 -4.12 5.02
N VAL A 26 5.25 -4.68 3.88
CA VAL A 26 4.52 -5.96 3.88
C VAL A 26 5.41 -7.09 4.36
N ALA A 27 6.63 -7.23 3.83
CA ALA A 27 7.58 -8.27 4.21
C ALA A 27 7.84 -8.27 5.73
N LYS A 28 8.10 -7.09 6.31
CA LYS A 28 8.28 -6.93 7.76
C LYS A 28 7.00 -7.23 8.54
N ALA A 29 5.83 -6.89 8.02
CA ALA A 29 4.55 -7.16 8.68
C ALA A 29 4.16 -8.65 8.66
N VAL A 30 4.41 -9.38 7.57
CA VAL A 30 4.03 -10.80 7.48
C VAL A 30 4.98 -11.72 8.24
N THR A 31 6.22 -11.30 8.47
CA THR A 31 7.27 -12.08 9.15
C THR A 31 7.46 -11.73 10.62
N SER A 32 6.79 -10.68 11.13
CA SER A 32 6.97 -10.23 12.51
C SER A 32 6.01 -10.92 13.49
N PRO A 33 6.51 -11.41 14.64
CA PRO A 33 5.66 -11.96 15.70
C PRO A 33 4.64 -10.94 16.25
N ILE A 34 4.98 -9.66 16.19
CA ILE A 34 4.15 -8.58 16.75
C ILE A 34 2.92 -8.33 15.87
N THR A 35 3.04 -8.45 14.56
CA THR A 35 1.99 -8.10 13.60
C THR A 35 1.22 -9.32 13.09
N SER A 36 1.92 -10.37 12.64
CA SER A 36 1.30 -11.57 12.06
C SER A 36 1.32 -12.79 12.97
N GLY A 37 2.02 -12.71 14.11
CA GLY A 37 2.23 -13.84 15.01
C GLY A 37 3.17 -14.92 14.44
N GLN A 38 3.82 -14.66 13.29
CA GLN A 38 4.77 -15.60 12.70
C GLN A 38 6.17 -15.40 13.31
N PRO A 39 6.90 -16.48 13.63
CA PRO A 39 8.24 -16.40 14.22
C PRO A 39 9.32 -15.98 13.20
N ASP A 40 9.17 -16.36 11.94
CA ASP A 40 10.14 -16.14 10.87
C ASP A 40 9.51 -16.32 9.47
N GLU A 41 10.31 -16.08 8.43
CA GLU A 41 9.92 -16.29 7.02
C GLU A 41 9.51 -17.74 6.73
N LYS A 42 10.20 -18.71 7.32
CA LYS A 42 9.95 -20.12 7.07
C LYS A 42 8.55 -20.51 7.54
N ALA A 43 8.11 -20.04 8.69
CA ALA A 43 6.77 -20.29 9.20
C ALA A 43 5.67 -19.71 8.28
N VAL A 44 5.92 -18.54 7.68
CA VAL A 44 5.02 -17.94 6.68
C VAL A 44 4.89 -18.86 5.46
N ILE A 45 6.00 -19.31 4.90
CA ILE A 45 6.01 -20.17 3.70
C ILE A 45 5.45 -21.55 3.99
N ASP A 46 5.78 -22.14 5.12
CA ASP A 46 5.23 -23.43 5.57
C ASP A 46 3.71 -23.35 5.75
N ARG A 47 3.19 -22.20 6.21
CA ARG A 47 1.75 -21.99 6.31
C ARG A 47 1.10 -21.83 4.93
N LEU A 48 1.72 -21.04 4.05
CA LEU A 48 1.22 -20.80 2.69
C LEU A 48 1.16 -22.09 1.87
N SER A 49 2.18 -22.94 1.96
CA SER A 49 2.29 -24.20 1.22
C SER A 49 1.23 -25.24 1.61
N ARG A 50 0.67 -25.16 2.83
CA ARG A 50 -0.40 -26.04 3.30
C ARG A 50 -1.77 -25.71 2.69
N VAL A 51 -1.90 -24.59 1.99
CA VAL A 51 -3.14 -24.18 1.33
C VAL A 51 -3.07 -24.59 -0.14
N THR A 52 -3.80 -25.64 -0.50
CA THR A 52 -3.76 -26.29 -1.83
C THR A 52 -3.94 -25.32 -3.02
N GLY A 53 -4.64 -24.20 -2.83
CA GLY A 53 -4.92 -23.23 -3.89
C GLY A 53 -3.79 -22.24 -4.21
N TYR A 54 -2.81 -22.01 -3.32
CA TYR A 54 -1.84 -20.93 -3.55
C TYR A 54 -0.72 -21.29 -4.53
N ALA A 55 -0.22 -22.53 -4.52
CA ALA A 55 0.87 -22.94 -5.39
C ALA A 55 0.63 -22.61 -6.89
N PRO A 56 -0.51 -22.97 -7.51
CA PRO A 56 -0.76 -22.60 -8.90
C PRO A 56 -0.93 -21.09 -9.12
N LEU A 57 -1.45 -20.34 -8.14
CA LEU A 57 -1.60 -18.88 -8.23
C LEU A 57 -0.24 -18.18 -8.23
N PHE A 58 0.69 -18.60 -7.35
CA PHE A 58 2.05 -18.06 -7.33
C PHE A 58 2.83 -18.43 -8.61
N ALA A 59 2.68 -19.65 -9.12
CA ALA A 59 3.29 -20.04 -10.39
C ALA A 59 2.76 -19.19 -11.57
N ALA A 60 1.47 -18.88 -11.58
CA ALA A 60 0.88 -18.02 -12.61
C ALA A 60 1.30 -16.55 -12.48
N ALA A 61 1.40 -16.03 -11.25
CA ALA A 61 1.79 -14.64 -10.99
C ALA A 61 3.29 -14.39 -11.22
N PHE A 62 4.15 -15.38 -10.97
CA PHE A 62 5.60 -15.28 -11.05
C PHE A 62 6.21 -16.39 -11.94
N PRO A 63 5.89 -16.43 -13.25
CA PRO A 63 6.21 -17.57 -14.13
C PRO A 63 7.72 -17.74 -14.43
N ARG A 64 8.54 -16.74 -14.08
CA ARG A 64 10.00 -16.76 -14.27
C ARG A 64 10.75 -17.29 -13.06
N GLU A 65 10.05 -17.64 -11.98
CA GLU A 65 10.64 -18.09 -10.74
C GLU A 65 10.36 -19.58 -10.50
N PRO A 66 11.39 -20.43 -10.38
CA PRO A 66 11.20 -21.87 -10.13
C PRO A 66 10.49 -22.18 -8.81
N GLN A 67 10.65 -21.32 -7.81
CA GLN A 67 10.02 -21.44 -6.49
C GLN A 67 9.37 -20.09 -6.13
N PRO A 68 8.17 -19.80 -6.66
CA PRO A 68 7.57 -18.47 -6.57
C PRO A 68 6.95 -18.16 -5.20
N ALA A 69 6.74 -19.17 -4.35
CA ALA A 69 6.17 -19.01 -3.02
C ALA A 69 7.23 -18.60 -1.99
N ILE A 70 7.74 -17.38 -2.11
CA ILE A 70 8.72 -16.74 -1.21
C ILE A 70 8.16 -15.43 -0.63
N VAL A 71 8.74 -14.95 0.49
CA VAL A 71 8.24 -13.75 1.20
C VAL A 71 8.25 -12.52 0.30
N GLN A 72 9.27 -12.38 -0.54
CA GLN A 72 9.40 -11.29 -1.50
C GLN A 72 8.22 -11.24 -2.46
N ASN A 73 7.73 -12.39 -2.92
CA ASN A 73 6.60 -12.48 -3.83
C ASN A 73 5.26 -12.31 -3.12
N ILE A 74 5.15 -12.73 -1.85
CA ILE A 74 4.01 -12.39 -1.00
C ILE A 74 3.92 -10.86 -0.86
N ALA A 75 5.04 -10.21 -0.56
CA ALA A 75 5.12 -8.76 -0.46
C ALA A 75 4.74 -8.08 -1.78
N GLN A 76 5.33 -8.49 -2.91
CA GLN A 76 4.96 -7.96 -4.22
C GLN A 76 3.48 -8.15 -4.56
N ALA A 77 2.90 -9.32 -4.28
CA ALA A 77 1.49 -9.60 -4.58
C ALA A 77 0.55 -8.70 -3.77
N ILE A 78 0.80 -8.55 -2.47
CA ILE A 78 0.00 -7.67 -1.59
C ILE A 78 0.19 -6.21 -1.99
N SER A 79 1.43 -5.76 -2.19
CA SER A 79 1.71 -4.38 -2.60
C SER A 79 1.17 -4.05 -3.99
N ALA A 80 1.07 -5.01 -4.90
CA ALA A 80 0.40 -4.85 -6.18
C ALA A 80 -1.11 -4.63 -5.99
N TYR A 81 -1.76 -5.42 -5.13
CA TYR A 81 -3.17 -5.21 -4.77
C TYR A 81 -3.38 -3.85 -4.09
N GLU A 82 -2.54 -3.46 -3.13
CA GLU A 82 -2.65 -2.17 -2.44
C GLU A 82 -2.50 -0.97 -3.37
N ARG A 83 -1.70 -1.08 -4.45
CA ARG A 83 -1.61 -0.04 -5.49
C ARG A 83 -2.89 0.13 -6.30
N THR A 84 -3.81 -0.84 -6.27
CA THR A 84 -5.13 -0.71 -6.89
C THR A 84 -6.14 0.02 -5.98
N LEU A 85 -5.83 0.16 -4.69
CA LEU A 85 -6.72 0.76 -3.69
C LEU A 85 -6.66 2.29 -3.69
N LEU A 86 -6.82 2.87 -4.88
CA LEU A 86 -6.90 4.31 -5.08
C LEU A 86 -8.34 4.79 -4.89
N THR A 87 -8.50 5.88 -4.14
CA THR A 87 -9.82 6.46 -3.83
C THR A 87 -9.89 7.90 -4.34
N PRO A 88 -10.05 8.12 -5.66
CA PRO A 88 -10.17 9.46 -6.21
C PRO A 88 -11.39 10.18 -5.63
N SER A 89 -11.28 11.50 -5.56
CA SER A 89 -12.25 12.39 -4.93
C SER A 89 -12.57 13.57 -5.86
N PRO A 90 -13.57 14.41 -5.52
CA PRO A 90 -13.83 15.64 -6.28
C PRO A 90 -12.64 16.61 -6.30
N PHE A 91 -11.71 16.51 -5.33
CA PHE A 91 -10.48 17.29 -5.33
C PHE A 91 -9.56 16.89 -6.50
N ASP A 92 -9.46 15.61 -6.84
CA ASP A 92 -8.66 15.13 -7.98
C ASP A 92 -9.20 15.65 -9.31
N ALA A 93 -10.53 15.65 -9.47
CA ALA A 93 -11.19 16.23 -10.64
C ALA A 93 -10.98 17.76 -10.73
N TYR A 94 -11.00 18.44 -9.58
CA TYR A 94 -10.68 19.87 -9.50
C TYR A 94 -9.24 20.17 -9.91
N LEU A 95 -8.27 19.39 -9.42
CA LEU A 95 -6.86 19.49 -9.83
C LEU A 95 -6.66 19.18 -11.32
N SER A 96 -7.51 18.33 -11.89
CA SER A 96 -7.51 17.99 -13.33
C SER A 96 -8.18 19.06 -14.22
N GLY A 97 -8.61 20.19 -13.64
CA GLY A 97 -9.15 21.35 -14.36
C GLY A 97 -10.66 21.53 -14.28
N ASN A 98 -11.41 20.58 -13.70
CA ASN A 98 -12.85 20.75 -13.50
C ASN A 98 -13.15 21.61 -12.26
N GLN A 99 -13.21 22.93 -12.44
CA GLN A 99 -13.45 23.90 -11.37
C GLN A 99 -14.79 23.68 -10.62
N GLU A 100 -15.77 23.06 -11.28
CA GLU A 100 -17.10 22.80 -10.71
C GLU A 100 -17.15 21.54 -9.84
N ALA A 101 -16.10 20.70 -9.87
CA ALA A 101 -16.03 19.48 -9.06
C ALA A 101 -16.04 19.77 -7.54
N MET A 102 -15.59 20.95 -7.12
CA MET A 102 -15.65 21.37 -5.72
C MET A 102 -16.64 22.52 -5.50
N PRO A 103 -17.47 22.47 -4.44
CA PRO A 103 -18.37 23.57 -4.11
C PRO A 103 -17.59 24.82 -3.66
N PRO A 104 -18.19 26.02 -3.74
CA PRO A 104 -17.53 27.28 -3.37
C PRO A 104 -16.88 27.27 -1.97
N ALA A 105 -17.56 26.66 -0.99
CA ALA A 105 -17.03 26.54 0.37
C ALA A 105 -15.75 25.69 0.45
N ALA A 106 -15.66 24.60 -0.32
CA ALA A 106 -14.47 23.76 -0.36
C ALA A 106 -13.30 24.47 -1.04
N ARG A 107 -13.54 25.24 -2.11
CA ARG A 107 -12.52 26.08 -2.75
C ARG A 107 -11.99 27.16 -1.81
N ALA A 108 -12.86 27.80 -1.03
CA ALA A 108 -12.44 28.74 0.02
C ALA A 108 -11.61 28.05 1.12
N GLY A 109 -11.98 26.83 1.50
CA GLY A 109 -11.21 25.99 2.43
C GLY A 109 -9.81 25.64 1.90
N LEU A 110 -9.71 25.25 0.63
CA LEU A 110 -8.43 24.99 -0.04
C LEU A 110 -7.53 26.24 -0.04
N ALA A 111 -8.08 27.41 -0.39
CA ALA A 111 -7.32 28.66 -0.36
C ALA A 111 -6.80 28.97 1.05
N LYS A 112 -7.62 28.74 2.09
CA LYS A 112 -7.19 28.89 3.48
C LYS A 112 -6.10 27.89 3.86
N PHE A 113 -6.22 26.62 3.47
CA PHE A 113 -5.22 25.57 3.72
C PHE A 113 -3.84 25.95 3.15
N ILE A 114 -3.82 26.43 1.91
CA ILE A 114 -2.60 26.92 1.24
C ILE A 114 -2.04 28.15 1.97
N ASN A 115 -2.85 29.19 2.17
CA ASN A 115 -2.39 30.46 2.72
C ASN A 115 -1.99 30.40 4.20
N THR A 116 -2.48 29.42 4.94
CA THR A 116 -2.07 29.17 6.34
C THR A 116 -0.72 28.43 6.41
N GLY A 117 -0.22 27.91 5.28
CA GLY A 117 1.04 27.18 5.22
C GLY A 117 0.93 25.69 5.49
N CYS A 118 -0.29 25.11 5.50
CA CYS A 118 -0.47 23.67 5.73
C CYS A 118 0.23 22.81 4.67
N VAL A 119 0.38 23.35 3.46
CA VAL A 119 1.09 22.73 2.33
C VAL A 119 2.60 22.55 2.55
N ALA A 120 3.16 23.10 3.63
CA ALA A 120 4.56 22.89 3.97
C ALA A 120 4.85 21.42 4.37
N CYS A 121 3.83 20.70 4.83
CA CYS A 121 3.97 19.31 5.31
C CYS A 121 2.97 18.32 4.67
N HIS A 122 1.91 18.79 4.03
CA HIS A 122 0.80 18.00 3.50
C HIS A 122 0.53 18.32 2.03
#